data_AF-A0A2N0V0E0-F1
#
_entry.id   AF-A0A2N0V0E0-F1
#
_cell.length_a   1.000
_cell.length_b   1.000
_cell.length_c   1.000
_cell.angle_alpha   90.00
_cell.angle_beta   90.00
_cell.angle_gamma   90.00
#
_symmetry.space_group_name_H-M   'P 1'
#
loop_
_entity.id
_entity.type
_entity.pdbx_description
1 polymer ?
#
loop_
_entity_poly.entity_id
_entity_poly.type
_entity_poly.pdbx_seq_one_letter_code
_entity_poly.pdbx_strand_id
1 'polypeptide(L)'
;MEKKKISVQIEGRNYSLITTDDEKYVHKVANEVVSHIRKVAQSTKQLDTRDCAILAALNFCDDRNKAVKKNKDYVEKADKIIQQTNELNRLCKEYRDKLTESMNDNTRLTMNNRELEKRIAVLRHEVSQLKEKLGSVEKSEEKAESKKSEPETNSVPKGKKISSAKNNITEQSDNIPVNVLSNEAKKTEQELRNEELLGYVPMTQFSLFDEDKK
;
A
#
# COMPACT_ATOMS: atom_id res chain seq x y z
N MET A 1 48.18 -6.16 11.73
CA MET A 1 48.63 -5.75 10.38
C MET A 1 50.11 -5.45 10.44
N GLU A 2 50.88 -6.02 9.51
CA GLU A 2 52.34 -5.87 9.44
C GLU A 2 52.69 -4.50 8.84
N LYS A 3 53.62 -3.78 9.47
CA LYS A 3 54.06 -2.47 9.00
C LYS A 3 55.14 -2.65 7.94
N LYS A 4 54.92 -2.07 6.76
CA LYS A 4 55.87 -2.09 5.64
C LYS A 4 56.52 -0.73 5.47
N LYS A 5 57.79 -0.73 5.08
CA LYS A 5 58.52 0.49 4.71
C LYS A 5 58.42 0.67 3.20
N ILE A 6 57.80 1.76 2.77
CA ILE A 6 57.60 2.11 1.36
C ILE A 6 58.34 3.42 1.09
N SER A 7 59.06 3.50 -0.03
CA SER A 7 59.79 4.71 -0.41
C SER A 7 59.07 5.44 -1.54
N VAL A 8 58.85 6.74 -1.38
CA VAL A 8 58.17 7.60 -2.35
C VAL A 8 59.01 8.83 -2.68
N GLN A 9 58.84 9.38 -3.87
CA GLN A 9 59.53 10.59 -4.32
C GLN A 9 58.55 11.76 -4.39
N ILE A 10 58.88 12.86 -3.71
CA ILE A 10 58.07 14.10 -3.70
C ILE A 10 59.00 15.27 -4.03
N GLU A 11 58.71 16.03 -5.10
CA GLU A 11 59.51 17.18 -5.56
C GLU A 11 61.03 16.88 -5.63
N GLY A 12 61.38 15.69 -6.13
CA GLY A 12 62.77 15.25 -6.30
C GLY A 12 63.45 14.71 -5.04
N ARG A 13 62.78 14.69 -3.89
CA ARG A 13 63.30 14.13 -2.63
C ARG A 13 62.66 12.77 -2.33
N ASN A 14 63.47 11.83 -1.85
CA ASN A 14 63.01 10.49 -1.46
C ASN A 14 62.63 10.47 0.02
N TYR A 15 61.42 10.01 0.31
CA TYR A 15 60.89 9.84 1.65
C TYR A 15 60.53 8.37 1.86
N SER A 16 60.92 7.79 3.00
CA SER A 16 60.47 6.46 3.40
C SER A 16 59.37 6.57 4.44
N LEU A 17 58.19 6.02 4.12
CA LEU A 17 57.03 5.97 5.00
C LEU A 17 56.88 4.56 5.56
N ILE A 18 56.52 4.45 6.84
CA ILE A 18 56.16 3.17 7.46
C ILE A 18 54.63 3.16 7.57
N THR A 19 53.96 2.32 6.79
CA THR A 19 52.50 2.18 6.82
C THR A 19 52.06 0.72 6.80
N THR A 20 50.81 0.48 7.19
CA THR A 20 50.11 -0.80 7.02
C THR A 20 49.31 -0.86 5.72
N ASP A 21 49.19 0.25 5.00
CA ASP A 21 48.43 0.35 3.76
C ASP A 21 49.17 -0.25 2.56
N ASP A 22 48.42 -0.48 1.48
CA ASP A 22 48.95 -1.00 0.23
C ASP A 22 49.90 0.00 -0.45
N GLU A 23 50.96 -0.52 -1.05
CA GLU A 23 51.98 0.26 -1.75
C GLU A 23 51.39 1.11 -2.89
N LYS A 24 50.41 0.58 -3.65
CA LYS A 24 49.75 1.33 -4.72
C LYS A 24 48.97 2.53 -4.17
N TYR A 25 48.33 2.37 -3.02
CA TYR A 25 47.61 3.47 -2.37
C TYR A 25 48.58 4.57 -1.92
N VAL A 26 49.69 4.20 -1.27
CA VAL A 26 50.70 5.16 -0.82
C VAL A 26 51.31 5.93 -1.99
N HIS A 27 51.65 5.25 -3.09
CA HIS A 27 52.13 5.93 -4.30
C HIS A 27 51.08 6.84 -4.93
N LYS A 28 49.80 6.44 -4.92
CA LYS A 28 48.71 7.29 -5.39
C LYS A 28 48.62 8.59 -4.58
N VAL A 29 48.64 8.49 -3.25
CA VAL A 29 48.63 9.66 -2.35
C VAL A 29 49.85 10.54 -2.59
N ALA A 30 51.04 9.97 -2.74
CA ALA A 30 52.26 10.72 -3.04
C ALA A 30 52.14 11.49 -4.38
N ASN A 31 51.60 10.85 -5.42
CA ASN A 31 51.36 11.48 -6.71
C ASN A 31 50.32 12.61 -6.64
N GLU A 32 49.26 12.44 -5.85
CA GLU A 32 48.27 13.49 -5.60
C GLU A 32 48.90 14.72 -4.92
N VAL A 33 49.77 14.49 -3.92
CA VAL A 33 50.53 15.56 -3.24
C VAL A 33 51.43 16.30 -4.22
N VAL A 34 52.21 15.58 -5.03
CA VAL A 34 53.09 16.20 -6.06
C VAL A 34 52.27 17.01 -7.06
N SER A 35 51.13 16.48 -7.52
CA SER A 35 50.23 17.20 -8.44
C SER A 35 49.73 18.51 -7.81
N HIS A 36 49.35 18.48 -6.53
CA HIS A 36 48.87 19.66 -5.81
C HIS A 36 49.96 20.70 -5.58
N ILE A 37 51.15 20.28 -5.15
CA ILE A 37 52.29 21.19 -4.96
C ILE A 37 52.63 21.88 -6.29
N ARG A 38 52.66 21.14 -7.40
CA ARG A 38 52.91 21.70 -8.73
C ARG A 38 51.82 22.69 -9.16
N LYS A 39 50.54 22.41 -8.88
CA LYS A 39 49.43 23.34 -9.15
C LYS A 39 49.59 24.65 -8.38
N VAL A 40 49.91 24.58 -7.08
CA VAL A 40 50.16 25.75 -6.24
C VAL A 40 51.38 26.54 -6.74
N ALA A 41 52.46 25.84 -7.11
CA ALA A 41 53.66 26.48 -7.64
C ALA A 41 53.39 27.22 -8.97
N GLN A 42 52.47 26.71 -9.80
CA GLN A 42 52.07 27.35 -11.06
C GLN A 42 51.15 28.56 -10.86
N SER A 43 50.26 28.51 -9.87
CA SER A 43 49.29 29.60 -9.61
C SER A 43 49.92 30.82 -8.95
N THR A 44 51.03 30.66 -8.24
CA THR A 44 51.63 31.73 -7.43
C THR A 44 53.06 32.00 -7.93
N LYS A 45 53.25 33.16 -8.58
CA LYS A 45 54.58 33.61 -9.00
C LYS A 45 55.39 34.00 -7.76
N GLN A 46 56.49 33.29 -7.51
CA GLN A 46 57.51 33.51 -6.45
C GLN A 46 57.19 32.98 -5.04
N LEU A 47 56.76 31.72 -4.91
CA LEU A 47 56.78 31.02 -3.63
C LEU A 47 57.88 29.96 -3.59
N ASP A 48 58.55 29.84 -2.45
CA ASP A 48 59.50 28.76 -2.19
C ASP A 48 58.78 27.40 -2.16
N THR A 49 59.49 26.31 -2.50
CA THR A 49 58.94 24.94 -2.51
C THR A 49 58.35 24.56 -1.15
N ARG A 50 58.94 25.07 -0.06
CA ARG A 50 58.44 24.87 1.30
C ARG A 50 57.06 25.51 1.49
N ASP A 51 56.88 26.75 1.04
CA ASP A 51 55.62 27.48 1.20
C ASP A 51 54.53 26.89 0.29
N CYS A 52 54.90 26.42 -0.92
CA CYS A 52 54.01 25.63 -1.78
C CYS A 52 53.55 24.33 -1.12
N ALA A 53 54.44 23.63 -0.40
CA ALA A 53 54.08 22.42 0.34
C ALA A 53 53.14 22.72 1.52
N ILE A 54 53.36 23.83 2.24
CA ILE A 54 52.48 24.27 3.34
C ILE A 54 51.08 24.61 2.79
N LEU A 55 51.00 25.35 1.69
CA LEU A 55 49.73 25.68 1.03
C LEU A 55 48.99 24.42 0.54
N ALA A 56 49.71 23.47 -0.06
CA ALA A 56 49.12 22.19 -0.46
C ALA A 56 48.56 21.44 0.76
N ALA A 57 49.29 21.38 1.87
CA ALA A 57 48.82 20.75 3.10
C ALA A 57 47.57 21.44 3.69
N LEU A 58 47.51 22.77 3.65
CA LEU A 58 46.35 23.54 4.08
C LEU A 58 45.12 23.22 3.23
N ASN A 59 45.28 23.17 1.89
CA ASN A 59 44.20 22.83 0.98
C ASN A 59 43.67 21.41 1.24
N PHE A 60 44.55 20.42 1.41
CA PHE A 60 44.13 19.06 1.75
C PHE A 60 43.40 18.97 3.09
N CYS A 61 43.82 19.74 4.09
CA CYS A 61 43.13 19.78 5.38
C CYS A 61 41.73 20.41 5.26
N ASP A 62 41.59 21.49 4.50
CA ASP A 62 40.31 22.14 4.24
C ASP A 62 39.37 21.22 3.44
N ASP A 63 39.84 20.62 2.34
CA ASP A 63 39.06 19.68 1.53
C ASP A 63 38.61 18.46 2.34
N ARG A 64 39.50 17.90 3.17
CA ARG A 64 39.14 16.83 4.11
C ARG A 64 38.05 17.29 5.07
N ASN A 65 38.19 18.47 5.67
CA ASN A 65 37.21 18.97 6.64
C ASN A 65 35.86 19.24 5.97
N LYS A 66 35.84 19.81 4.76
CA LYS A 66 34.63 19.97 3.93
C LYS A 66 34.00 18.63 3.60
N ALA A 67 34.79 17.64 3.19
CA ALA A 67 34.30 16.28 2.89
C ALA A 67 33.71 15.61 4.14
N VAL A 68 34.36 15.74 5.30
CA VAL A 68 33.85 15.21 6.58
C VAL A 68 32.51 15.86 6.95
N LYS A 69 32.37 17.18 6.78
CA LYS A 69 31.10 17.88 7.05
C LYS A 69 29.98 17.37 6.15
N LYS A 70 30.24 17.27 4.83
CA LYS A 70 29.28 16.70 3.88
C LYS A 70 28.92 15.26 4.23
N ASN A 71 29.90 14.44 4.64
CA ASN A 71 29.66 13.05 5.01
C ASN A 71 28.75 12.93 6.23
N LYS A 72 28.90 13.80 7.24
CA LYS A 72 27.96 13.90 8.36
C LYS A 72 26.54 14.21 7.88
N ASP A 73 26.38 15.18 6.98
CA ASP A 73 25.07 15.53 6.43
C ASP A 73 24.43 14.36 5.66
N TYR A 74 25.23 13.57 4.92
CA TYR A 74 24.73 12.38 4.22
C TYR A 74 24.33 11.27 5.18
N VAL A 75 25.09 11.03 6.25
CA VAL A 75 24.75 10.06 7.29
C VAL A 75 23.44 10.45 7.98
N GLU A 76 23.27 11.72 8.37
CA GLU A 76 22.00 12.18 8.97
C GLU A 76 20.80 12.03 8.02
N LYS A 77 20.99 12.28 6.73
CA LYS A 77 19.95 12.05 5.71
C LYS A 77 19.62 10.57 5.57
N ALA A 78 20.62 9.70 5.58
CA ALA A 78 20.43 8.25 5.53
C ALA A 78 19.66 7.77 6.77
N ASP A 79 20.01 8.25 7.96
CA ASP A 79 19.33 7.91 9.21
C ASP A 79 17.86 8.34 9.17
N LYS A 80 17.55 9.53 8.66
CA LYS A 80 16.16 9.98 8.47
C LYS A 80 15.39 9.09 7.50
N ILE A 81 16.00 8.70 6.38
CA ILE A 81 15.39 7.78 5.41
C ILE A 81 15.11 6.43 6.09
N ILE A 82 16.08 5.88 6.83
CA ILE A 82 15.91 4.61 7.56
C ILE A 82 14.75 4.71 8.56
N GLN A 83 14.64 5.81 9.31
CA GLN A 83 13.51 6.04 10.22
C GLN A 83 12.17 6.09 9.49
N GLN A 84 12.09 6.83 8.39
CA GLN A 84 10.87 6.92 7.57
C GLN A 84 10.49 5.56 6.97
N THR A 85 11.46 4.79 6.49
CA THR A 85 11.23 3.43 5.96
C THR A 85 10.72 2.49 7.05
N ASN A 86 11.28 2.57 8.26
CA ASN A 86 10.83 1.75 9.38
C ASN A 86 9.40 2.10 9.81
N GLU A 87 9.06 3.38 9.88
CA GLU A 87 7.71 3.82 10.20
C GLU A 87 6.70 3.40 9.12
N LEU A 88 7.07 3.56 7.85
CA LEU A 88 6.22 3.13 6.74
C LEU A 88 6.03 1.61 6.73
N ASN A 89 7.07 0.83 7.00
CA ASN A 89 6.97 -0.62 7.14
C ASN A 89 6.06 -1.03 8.30
N ARG A 90 6.09 -0.30 9.41
CA ARG A 90 5.18 -0.51 10.54
C ARG A 90 3.74 -0.26 10.11
N LEU A 91 3.45 0.87 9.46
CA LEU A 91 2.12 1.19 8.95
C LEU A 91 1.63 0.15 7.94
N CYS A 92 2.48 -0.27 6.99
CA CYS A 92 2.16 -1.32 6.03
C CYS A 92 1.78 -2.64 6.73
N LYS A 93 2.49 -3.00 7.81
CA LYS A 93 2.15 -4.17 8.62
C LYS A 93 0.78 -4.02 9.28
N GLU A 94 0.52 -2.88 9.91
CA GLU A 94 -0.77 -2.60 10.55
C GLU A 94 -1.94 -2.62 9.55
N TYR A 95 -1.77 -2.05 8.35
CA TYR A 95 -2.77 -2.12 7.29
C TYR A 95 -3.00 -3.55 6.81
N ARG A 96 -1.93 -4.34 6.68
CA ARG A 96 -2.03 -5.74 6.27
C ARG A 96 -2.77 -6.59 7.31
N ASP A 97 -2.52 -6.34 8.59
CA ASP A 97 -3.19 -7.02 9.70
C ASP A 97 -4.69 -6.67 9.72
N LYS A 98 -5.04 -5.38 9.61
CA LYS A 98 -6.45 -4.92 9.50
C LYS A 98 -7.17 -5.49 8.29
N LEU A 99 -6.50 -5.58 7.15
CA LEU A 99 -7.07 -6.18 5.94
C LEU A 99 -7.35 -7.67 6.17
N THR A 100 -6.44 -8.38 6.84
CA THR A 100 -6.60 -9.80 7.17
C THR A 100 -7.76 -10.01 8.15
N GLU A 101 -7.90 -9.16 9.16
CA GLU A 101 -9.03 -9.19 10.10
C GLU A 101 -10.37 -8.98 9.39
N SER A 102 -10.46 -7.95 8.54
CA SER A 102 -11.67 -7.67 7.74
C SER A 102 -12.00 -8.82 6.76
N MET A 103 -10.99 -9.46 6.16
CA MET A 103 -11.20 -10.65 5.33
C MET A 103 -11.76 -11.83 6.14
N ASN A 104 -11.23 -12.07 7.34
CA ASN A 104 -11.69 -13.15 8.21
C ASN A 104 -13.12 -12.90 8.68
N ASP A 105 -13.46 -11.66 9.04
CA ASP A 105 -14.80 -11.25 9.41
C ASP A 105 -15.78 -11.40 8.25
N ASN A 106 -15.41 -10.96 7.04
CA ASN A 106 -16.21 -11.17 5.84
C ASN A 106 -16.44 -12.66 5.57
N THR A 107 -15.39 -13.48 5.68
CA THR A 107 -15.51 -14.94 5.50
C THR A 107 -16.50 -15.55 6.50
N ARG A 108 -16.43 -15.12 7.77
CA ARG A 108 -17.37 -15.56 8.82
C ARG A 108 -18.81 -15.13 8.50
N LEU A 109 -19.00 -13.89 8.05
CA LEU A 109 -20.32 -13.37 7.65
C LEU A 109 -20.87 -14.12 6.43
N THR A 110 -20.03 -14.42 5.43
CA THR A 110 -20.43 -15.23 4.27
C THR A 110 -20.92 -16.62 4.68
N MET A 111 -20.23 -17.27 5.64
CA MET A 111 -20.66 -18.57 6.17
C MET A 111 -22.00 -18.49 6.92
N ASN A 112 -22.18 -17.47 7.77
CA ASN A 112 -23.43 -17.26 8.50
C ASN A 112 -24.60 -16.96 7.54
N ASN A 113 -24.39 -16.11 6.53
CA ASN A 113 -25.39 -15.83 5.51
C ASN A 113 -25.81 -17.10 4.77
N ARG A 114 -24.84 -17.94 4.39
CA ARG A 114 -25.13 -19.23 3.75
C ARG A 114 -25.95 -20.17 4.65
N GLU A 115 -25.72 -20.15 5.96
CA GLU A 115 -26.50 -20.95 6.90
C GLU A 115 -27.94 -20.41 7.05
N LEU A 116 -28.10 -19.08 7.14
CA LEU A 116 -29.41 -18.43 7.17
C LEU A 116 -30.20 -18.71 5.90
N GLU A 117 -29.57 -18.68 4.73
CA GLU A 117 -30.20 -19.04 3.45
C GLU A 117 -30.74 -20.48 3.47
N LYS A 118 -29.96 -21.44 4.00
CA LYS A 118 -30.42 -22.83 4.16
C LYS A 118 -31.63 -22.92 5.09
N ARG A 119 -31.62 -22.22 6.23
CA ARG A 119 -32.75 -22.19 7.17
C ARG A 119 -34.00 -21.58 6.54
N ILE A 120 -33.84 -20.50 5.77
CA ILE A 120 -34.93 -19.87 5.01
C ILE A 120 -35.50 -20.85 3.99
N ALA A 121 -34.67 -21.62 3.28
CA ALA A 121 -35.14 -22.61 2.33
C ALA A 121 -35.97 -23.73 3.00
N VAL A 122 -35.52 -24.23 4.16
CA VAL A 122 -36.26 -25.23 4.95
C VAL A 122 -37.61 -24.68 5.40
N LEU A 123 -37.63 -23.49 5.99
CA LEU A 123 -38.88 -22.85 6.43
C LEU A 123 -39.83 -22.58 5.27
N ARG A 124 -39.33 -22.16 4.10
CA ARG A 124 -40.14 -22.00 2.89
C ARG A 124 -40.78 -23.32 2.46
N HIS A 125 -40.03 -24.42 2.52
CA HIS A 125 -40.55 -25.75 2.22
C HIS A 125 -41.61 -26.20 3.24
N GLU A 126 -41.39 -25.93 4.53
CA GLU A 126 -42.36 -26.24 5.60
C GLU A 126 -43.65 -25.43 5.46
N VAL A 127 -43.55 -24.13 5.20
CA VAL A 127 -44.71 -23.27 4.91
C VAL A 127 -45.46 -23.76 3.67
N SER A 128 -44.74 -24.19 2.61
CA SER A 128 -45.37 -24.77 1.42
C SER A 128 -46.15 -26.04 1.75
N GLN A 129 -45.57 -26.95 2.52
CA GLN A 129 -46.24 -28.18 2.96
C GLN A 129 -47.46 -27.89 3.85
N LEU A 130 -47.36 -26.95 4.79
CA LEU A 130 -48.49 -26.56 5.63
C LEU A 130 -49.60 -25.94 4.81
N LYS A 131 -49.27 -25.10 3.82
CA LYS A 131 -50.25 -24.49 2.91
C LYS A 131 -50.96 -25.54 2.04
N GLU A 132 -50.25 -26.54 1.55
CA GLU A 132 -50.82 -27.64 0.78
C GLU A 132 -51.75 -28.52 1.65
N LYS A 133 -51.35 -28.81 2.89
CA LYS A 133 -52.21 -29.50 3.87
C LYS A 133 -53.46 -28.67 4.17
N LEU A 134 -53.34 -27.36 4.36
CA LEU A 134 -54.49 -26.47 4.60
C LEU A 134 -55.45 -26.47 3.41
N GLY A 135 -54.95 -26.33 2.18
CA GLY A 135 -55.78 -26.39 0.97
C GLY A 135 -56.43 -27.76 0.72
N SER A 136 -55.85 -28.83 1.26
CA SER A 136 -56.45 -30.17 1.23
C SER A 136 -57.57 -30.32 2.27
N VAL A 137 -57.46 -29.64 3.42
CA VAL A 137 -58.51 -29.55 4.43
C VAL A 137 -59.65 -28.66 3.93
N GLU A 138 -59.35 -27.51 3.33
CA GLU A 138 -60.36 -26.62 2.70
C GLU A 138 -61.13 -27.34 1.59
N LYS A 139 -60.48 -28.15 0.74
CA LYS A 139 -61.19 -29.00 -0.24
C LYS A 139 -62.05 -30.11 0.36
N SER A 140 -61.74 -30.55 1.59
CA SER A 140 -62.58 -31.48 2.33
C SER A 140 -63.75 -30.79 3.04
N GLU A 141 -63.61 -29.52 3.41
CA GLU A 141 -64.69 -28.66 3.94
C GLU A 141 -65.61 -28.15 2.82
N GLU A 142 -65.09 -27.79 1.64
CA GLU A 142 -65.88 -27.35 0.48
C GLU A 142 -66.76 -28.47 -0.11
N LYS A 143 -66.33 -29.74 0.03
CA LYS A 143 -67.19 -30.91 -0.23
C LYS A 143 -68.29 -31.11 0.82
N ALA A 144 -68.16 -30.55 2.02
CA ALA A 144 -69.23 -30.54 3.03
C ALA A 144 -70.18 -29.33 2.85
N GLU A 145 -69.74 -28.22 2.26
CA GLU A 145 -70.52 -26.99 2.11
C GLU A 145 -71.23 -26.79 0.75
N SER A 146 -71.01 -27.66 -0.25
CA SER A 146 -71.74 -27.66 -1.54
C SER A 146 -73.26 -27.95 -1.48
N LYS A 147 -73.90 -27.83 -0.31
CA LYS A 147 -75.36 -27.73 -0.15
C LYS A 147 -75.79 -26.44 0.54
N LYS A 148 -75.44 -25.26 0.01
CA LYS A 148 -76.32 -24.07 0.03
C LYS A 148 -75.77 -22.90 -0.80
N SER A 149 -76.30 -22.78 -2.02
CA SER A 149 -76.74 -21.56 -2.70
C SER A 149 -76.02 -20.22 -2.43
N GLU A 150 -75.33 -19.74 -3.47
CA GLU A 150 -75.20 -18.34 -3.95
C GLU A 150 -76.54 -17.60 -4.15
N PRO A 151 -76.58 -16.31 -4.56
CA PRO A 151 -75.69 -15.16 -4.31
C PRO A 151 -76.48 -13.86 -3.99
N GLU A 152 -75.78 -12.72 -3.87
CA GLU A 152 -76.13 -11.40 -4.45
C GLU A 152 -76.00 -10.15 -3.54
N THR A 153 -75.22 -9.21 -4.08
CA THR A 153 -75.39 -7.74 -4.09
C THR A 153 -74.94 -6.87 -2.89
N ASN A 154 -73.85 -6.14 -3.18
CA ASN A 154 -73.71 -4.69 -3.18
C ASN A 154 -74.19 -3.81 -2.00
N SER A 155 -73.27 -2.89 -1.65
CA SER A 155 -73.47 -1.45 -1.43
C SER A 155 -73.36 -0.86 -0.01
N VAL A 156 -72.27 -0.09 0.13
CA VAL A 156 -72.21 1.32 0.62
C VAL A 156 -71.84 1.58 2.10
N PRO A 157 -71.05 2.66 2.39
CA PRO A 157 -70.21 2.79 3.57
C PRO A 157 -70.66 3.90 4.54
N LYS A 158 -70.19 3.83 5.80
CA LYS A 158 -70.18 4.86 6.87
C LYS A 158 -69.51 4.20 8.08
N GLY A 159 -68.62 4.77 8.88
CA GLY A 159 -68.06 6.11 9.02
C GLY A 159 -67.44 6.23 10.43
N LYS A 160 -66.49 7.17 10.56
CA LYS A 160 -65.96 7.83 11.79
C LYS A 160 -64.91 7.14 12.68
N LYS A 161 -63.70 7.73 12.59
CA LYS A 161 -62.82 8.37 13.62
C LYS A 161 -62.45 7.51 14.86
N ILE A 162 -61.22 7.55 15.40
CA ILE A 162 -60.57 8.70 16.06
C ILE A 162 -59.06 8.39 16.32
N SER A 163 -58.22 9.43 16.14
CA SER A 163 -56.90 9.76 16.75
C SER A 163 -55.73 8.77 16.79
N SER A 164 -54.53 9.24 16.39
CA SER A 164 -53.58 9.85 17.33
C SER A 164 -52.29 10.34 16.67
N ALA A 165 -51.86 11.53 17.09
CA ALA A 165 -50.49 12.01 17.24
C ALA A 165 -49.52 12.03 16.03
N LYS A 166 -49.18 13.27 15.67
CA LYS A 166 -47.99 13.68 14.92
C LYS A 166 -46.72 13.09 15.54
N ASN A 167 -45.74 12.74 14.71
CA ASN A 167 -44.35 13.18 14.84
C ASN A 167 -43.67 13.09 13.46
N ASN A 168 -42.90 14.13 13.14
CA ASN A 168 -42.45 14.53 11.82
C ASN A 168 -40.92 14.45 11.81
N ILE A 169 -40.31 13.63 10.94
CA ILE A 169 -38.90 13.79 10.52
C ILE A 169 -38.81 13.44 9.02
N THR A 170 -38.87 14.50 8.22
CA THR A 170 -38.18 14.74 6.95
C THR A 170 -37.57 13.54 6.21
N GLU A 171 -38.29 13.05 5.20
CA GLU A 171 -37.68 12.40 4.03
C GLU A 171 -37.22 13.51 3.06
N GLN A 172 -35.91 13.76 3.05
CA GLN A 172 -35.24 14.38 1.90
C GLN A 172 -34.57 13.25 1.11
N SER A 173 -35.30 12.75 0.13
CA SER A 173 -34.81 11.89 -0.93
C SER A 173 -33.98 12.72 -1.91
N ASP A 174 -32.67 12.81 -1.70
CA ASP A 174 -31.76 13.25 -2.75
C ASP A 174 -31.25 12.04 -3.54
N ASN A 175 -31.65 12.03 -4.80
CA ASN A 175 -31.33 11.06 -5.84
C ASN A 175 -29.82 10.87 -5.99
N ILE A 176 -29.32 9.67 -5.64
CA ILE A 176 -28.02 9.20 -6.11
C ILE A 176 -28.29 8.35 -7.37
N PRO A 177 -27.80 8.72 -8.55
CA PRO A 177 -28.02 7.93 -9.75
C PRO A 177 -27.22 6.64 -9.66
N VAL A 178 -27.95 5.52 -9.72
CA VAL A 178 -27.42 4.19 -9.95
C VAL A 178 -26.88 4.15 -11.38
N ASN A 179 -25.60 4.49 -11.57
CA ASN A 179 -24.93 4.25 -12.83
C ASN A 179 -24.40 2.82 -12.86
N VAL A 180 -25.23 1.95 -13.42
CA VAL A 180 -24.91 0.61 -13.88
C VAL A 180 -23.71 0.66 -14.82
N LEU A 181 -22.75 -0.21 -14.54
CA LEU A 181 -21.85 -0.88 -15.50
C LEU A 181 -22.07 -0.51 -16.97
N SER A 182 -21.22 0.36 -17.50
CA SER A 182 -20.48 0.16 -18.74
C SER A 182 -19.72 1.44 -19.03
N ASN A 183 -18.40 1.39 -18.94
CA ASN A 183 -17.43 2.18 -19.71
C ASN A 183 -16.07 1.85 -19.11
N GLU A 184 -15.22 1.23 -19.92
CA GLU A 184 -13.81 1.00 -19.61
C GLU A 184 -13.18 2.31 -19.12
N ALA A 185 -12.94 2.38 -17.81
CA ALA A 185 -12.15 3.45 -17.24
C ALA A 185 -10.72 3.28 -17.76
N LYS A 186 -10.36 4.05 -18.79
CA LYS A 186 -8.98 4.13 -19.28
C LYS A 186 -8.12 4.61 -18.11
N LYS A 187 -7.32 3.68 -17.56
CA LYS A 187 -6.33 3.94 -16.52
C LYS A 187 -5.42 5.09 -16.94
N THR A 188 -5.14 5.98 -16.00
CA THR A 188 -4.28 7.14 -16.24
C THR A 188 -2.83 6.66 -16.38
N GLU A 189 -2.01 7.27 -17.24
CA GLU A 189 -0.59 6.87 -17.43
C GLU A 189 0.19 6.78 -16.11
N GLN A 190 -0.17 7.62 -15.13
CA GLN A 190 0.45 7.64 -13.82
C GLN A 190 0.11 6.40 -12.97
N GLU A 191 -1.07 5.82 -13.15
CA GLU A 191 -1.49 4.58 -12.48
C GLU A 191 -0.78 3.38 -13.09
N LEU A 192 -0.63 3.32 -14.42
CA LEU A 192 0.17 2.30 -15.11
C LEU A 192 1.65 2.34 -14.67
N ARG A 193 2.23 3.55 -14.57
CA ARG A 193 3.61 3.72 -14.12
C ARG A 193 3.82 3.29 -12.66
N ASN A 194 2.82 3.53 -11.81
CA ASN A 194 2.85 3.08 -10.42
C ASN A 194 2.64 1.56 -10.30
N GLU A 195 1.82 0.96 -11.16
CA GLU A 195 1.57 -0.48 -11.19
C GLU A 195 2.81 -1.27 -11.65
N GLU A 196 3.54 -0.73 -12.65
CA GLU A 196 4.81 -1.27 -13.14
C GLU A 196 5.93 -1.15 -12.08
N LEU A 197 5.95 -0.08 -11.29
CA LEU A 197 6.92 0.14 -10.21
C LEU A 197 6.65 -0.74 -8.97
N LEU A 198 5.39 -1.07 -8.69
CA LEU A 198 4.98 -1.88 -7.54
C LEU A 198 4.93 -3.40 -7.84
N GLY A 199 5.21 -3.83 -9.07
CA GLY A 199 5.21 -5.26 -9.43
C GLY A 199 3.85 -5.92 -9.19
N TYR A 200 2.77 -5.18 -9.41
CA TYR A 200 1.41 -5.67 -9.15
C TYR A 200 1.07 -6.78 -10.16
N VAL A 201 0.90 -8.01 -9.68
CA VAL A 201 0.35 -9.12 -10.48
C VAL A 201 -1.17 -9.03 -10.39
N PRO A 202 -1.90 -8.77 -11.50
CA PRO A 202 -3.35 -8.72 -11.47
C PRO A 202 -3.90 -10.08 -11.02
N MET A 203 -4.70 -10.06 -9.95
CA MET A 203 -5.35 -11.26 -9.42
C MET A 203 -6.47 -11.65 -10.40
N THR A 204 -6.20 -12.60 -11.29
CA THR A 204 -7.24 -13.22 -12.09
C THR A 204 -8.09 -14.08 -11.15
N GLN A 205 -9.37 -13.72 -11.01
CA GLN A 205 -10.34 -14.57 -10.34
C GLN A 205 -10.58 -15.78 -11.25
N PHE A 206 -9.91 -16.89 -10.98
CA PHE A 206 -10.29 -18.16 -11.56
C PHE A 206 -11.60 -18.61 -10.91
N SER A 207 -12.70 -18.52 -11.67
CA SER A 207 -13.95 -19.19 -11.35
C SER A 207 -13.70 -20.68 -11.41
N LEU A 208 -13.86 -21.38 -10.28
CA LEU A 208 -13.70 -22.84 -10.17
C LEU A 208 -14.80 -23.62 -10.90
N PHE A 209 -15.61 -22.95 -11.74
CA PHE A 209 -16.77 -23.50 -12.44
C PHE A 209 -16.68 -23.36 -13.97
N ASP A 210 -15.56 -22.88 -14.52
CA ASP A 210 -15.42 -22.64 -15.97
C ASP A 210 -14.74 -23.80 -16.73
N GLU A 211 -14.56 -24.97 -16.12
CA GLU A 211 -14.02 -26.16 -16.85
C GLU A 211 -15.06 -26.92 -17.69
N ASP A 212 -16.34 -26.54 -17.67
CA ASP A 212 -17.39 -27.27 -18.40
C ASP A 212 -18.03 -26.46 -19.54
N LYS A 213 -17.22 -25.97 -20.49
CA LYS A 213 -17.69 -25.74 -21.87
C LYS A 213 -16.66 -26.15 -22.90
N LYS A 214 -16.84 -27.39 -23.34
CA LYS A 214 -16.36 -27.96 -24.60
C LYS A 214 -16.92 -27.20 -25.80
#